data_AF-A0A7X7SWR7-F1
#
_entry.id   AF-A0A7X7SWR7-F1
#
_cell.length_a   1.000
_cell.length_b   1.000
_cell.length_c   1.000
_cell.angle_alpha   90.00
_cell.angle_beta   90.00
_cell.angle_gamma   90.00
#
_symmetry.space_group_name_H-M   'P 1'
#
loop_
_entity.id
_entity.type
_entity.pdbx_description
1 polymer ?
#
loop_
_entity_poly.entity_id
_entity_poly.type
_entity_poly.pdbx_seq_one_letter_code
_entity_poly.pdbx_strand_id
1 'polypeptide(L)'
;MPIKPIDMQIMMPRINEMSRIQNEEQQRIQASQQVAAQTTVKQFENNTRQVNSREETHNTAIREKQQNEKRQSNQQDKENNPDKEKTLQQREDNKQKPLGTVIDIRV
;
A
#
# COMPACT_ATOMS: atom_id res chain seq x y z
N MET A 1 53.67 6.98 32.93
CA MET A 1 53.37 8.15 33.78
C MET A 1 52.40 7.73 34.86
N PRO A 2 52.73 7.83 36.16
CA PRO A 2 51.77 7.60 37.22
C PRO A 2 50.78 8.79 37.29
N ILE A 3 49.49 8.47 37.35
CA ILE A 3 48.41 9.43 37.59
C ILE A 3 48.61 10.02 38.99
N LYS A 4 48.61 11.36 39.12
CA LYS A 4 48.75 11.99 40.43
C LYS A 4 47.40 11.97 41.17
N PRO A 5 47.37 11.93 42.52
CA PRO A 5 46.11 11.94 43.28
C PRO A 5 45.21 13.15 42.98
N ILE A 6 45.79 14.30 42.60
CA ILE A 6 45.06 15.49 42.17
C ILE A 6 44.30 15.26 40.85
N ASP A 7 44.88 14.48 39.93
CA ASP A 7 44.27 14.15 38.66
C ASP A 7 43.06 13.22 38.87
N MET A 8 43.12 12.34 39.88
CA MET A 8 42.01 11.46 40.23
C MET A 8 40.76 12.23 40.71
N GLN A 9 40.93 13.34 41.44
CA GLN A 9 39.80 14.17 41.90
C GLN A 9 39.04 14.79 40.74
N ILE A 10 39.73 15.12 39.65
CA ILE A 10 39.13 15.70 38.43
C ILE A 10 38.54 14.61 37.53
N MET A 11 39.13 13.41 37.53
CA MET A 11 38.68 12.29 36.67
C MET A 11 37.43 11.59 37.21
N MET A 12 37.25 11.45 38.53
CA MET A 12 36.11 10.73 39.12
C MET A 12 34.73 11.25 38.67
N PRO A 13 34.46 12.58 38.64
CA PRO A 13 33.19 13.10 38.14
C PRO A 13 33.02 12.87 36.63
N ARG A 14 34.10 13.07 35.86
CA ARG A 14 34.08 12.94 34.40
C ARG A 14 33.80 11.52 33.94
N ILE A 15 34.27 10.51 34.66
CA ILE A 15 34.00 9.10 34.33
C ILE A 15 32.51 8.78 34.46
N ASN A 16 31.85 9.28 35.51
CA ASN A 16 30.42 9.08 35.70
C ASN A 16 29.59 9.79 34.63
N GLU A 17 29.96 11.02 34.28
CA GLU A 17 29.31 11.78 33.20
C GLU A 17 29.52 11.11 31.84
N MET A 18 30.73 10.65 31.53
CA MET A 18 31.03 9.94 30.29
C MET A 18 30.27 8.61 30.18
N SER A 19 30.16 7.86 31.28
CA SER A 19 29.36 6.63 31.30
C SER A 19 27.89 6.90 31.03
N ARG A 20 27.34 7.98 31.62
CA ARG A 20 25.96 8.39 31.37
C ARG A 20 25.74 8.81 29.92
N ILE A 21 26.62 9.63 29.36
CA ILE A 21 26.55 10.08 27.96
C ILE A 21 26.60 8.86 27.02
N GLN A 22 27.52 7.94 27.26
CA GLN A 22 27.65 6.73 26.45
C GLN A 22 26.39 5.86 26.52
N ASN A 23 25.78 5.75 27.71
CA ASN A 23 24.54 4.99 27.88
C ASN A 23 23.36 5.66 27.16
N GLU A 24 23.21 6.99 27.30
CA GLU A 24 22.19 7.77 26.60
C GLU A 24 22.35 7.68 25.08
N GLU A 25 23.58 7.69 24.57
CA GLU A 25 23.85 7.52 23.14
C GLU A 25 23.47 6.13 22.64
N GLN A 26 23.83 5.07 23.36
CA GLN A 26 23.42 3.70 23.03
C GLN A 26 21.89 3.53 23.05
N GLN A 27 21.22 4.06 24.07
CA GLN A 27 19.77 4.02 24.17
C GLN A 27 19.11 4.79 23.02
N ARG A 28 19.63 5.96 22.65
CA ARG A 28 19.12 6.75 21.52
C ARG A 28 19.24 5.98 20.21
N ILE A 29 20.37 5.31 19.97
CA ILE A 29 20.59 4.49 18.78
C ILE A 29 19.58 3.33 18.74
N GLN A 30 19.39 2.62 19.86
CA GLN A 30 18.43 1.52 19.96
C GLN A 30 17.00 2.00 19.73
N ALA A 31 16.60 3.11 20.36
CA ALA A 31 15.28 3.71 20.20
C ALA A 31 15.03 4.13 18.75
N SER A 32 16.02 4.75 18.09
CA SER A 32 15.94 5.13 16.68
C SER A 32 15.70 3.93 15.77
N GLN A 33 16.45 2.84 15.99
CA GLN A 33 16.27 1.59 15.23
C GLN A 33 14.88 0.99 15.46
N GLN A 34 14.39 0.99 16.70
CA GLN A 34 13.06 0.48 17.02
C GLN A 34 11.95 1.31 16.35
N VAL A 35 12.07 2.63 16.35
CA VAL A 35 11.11 3.53 15.68
C VAL A 35 11.13 3.32 14.17
N ALA A 36 12.31 3.18 13.56
CA ALA A 36 12.43 2.89 12.13
C ALA A 36 11.75 1.56 11.77
N ALA A 37 12.03 0.49 12.53
CA ALA A 37 11.41 -0.81 12.33
C ALA A 37 9.87 -0.76 12.46
N GLN A 38 9.35 -0.10 13.50
CA GLN A 38 7.90 0.07 13.67
C GLN A 38 7.26 0.89 12.55
N THR A 39 7.95 1.91 12.06
CA THR A 39 7.46 2.75 10.96
C THR A 39 7.35 1.94 9.69
N THR A 40 8.36 1.12 9.39
CA THR A 40 8.36 0.22 8.23
C THR A 40 7.22 -0.79 8.32
N VAL A 41 7.02 -1.45 9.48
CA VAL A 41 5.89 -2.39 9.68
C VAL A 41 4.55 -1.69 9.47
N LYS A 42 4.34 -0.51 10.05
CA LYS A 42 3.10 0.28 9.87
C LYS A 42 2.87 0.65 8.41
N GLN A 43 3.92 1.03 7.68
CA GLN A 43 3.82 1.32 6.26
C GLN A 43 3.41 0.09 5.45
N PHE A 44 3.98 -1.08 5.74
CA PHE A 44 3.59 -2.34 5.10
C PHE A 44 2.14 -2.72 5.42
N GLU A 45 1.71 -2.60 6.67
CA GLU A 45 0.31 -2.84 7.06
C GLU A 45 -0.65 -1.90 6.33
N ASN A 46 -0.32 -0.61 6.28
CA ASN A 46 -1.16 0.38 5.59
C ASN A 46 -1.23 0.12 4.08
N ASN A 47 -0.11 -0.23 3.45
CA ASN A 47 -0.08 -0.56 2.03
C ASN A 47 -0.88 -1.83 1.73
N THR A 48 -0.71 -2.88 2.56
CA THR A 48 -1.48 -4.13 2.44
C THR A 48 -2.98 -3.88 2.59
N ARG A 49 -3.39 -3.10 3.61
CA ARG A 49 -4.79 -2.69 3.79
C ARG A 49 -5.31 -1.88 2.61
N GLN A 50 -4.51 -0.95 2.08
CA GLN A 50 -4.90 -0.12 0.95
C GLN A 50 -5.13 -0.97 -0.31
N VAL A 51 -4.23 -1.92 -0.62
CA VAL A 51 -4.38 -2.83 -1.76
C VAL A 51 -5.63 -3.69 -1.60
N ASN A 52 -5.82 -4.32 -0.43
CA ASN A 52 -7.00 -5.15 -0.18
C ASN A 52 -8.31 -4.33 -0.27
N SER A 53 -8.34 -3.11 0.31
CA SER A 53 -9.52 -2.24 0.21
C SER A 53 -9.85 -1.82 -1.23
N ARG A 54 -8.83 -1.66 -2.08
CA ARG A 54 -9.02 -1.35 -3.51
C ARG A 54 -9.59 -2.55 -4.25
N GLU A 55 -9.12 -3.74 -3.95
CA GLU A 55 -9.66 -4.99 -4.50
C GLU A 55 -11.13 -5.20 -4.10
N GLU A 56 -11.49 -4.99 -2.84
CA GLU A 56 -12.87 -5.05 -2.36
C GLU A 56 -13.77 -4.01 -3.03
N THR A 57 -13.29 -2.77 -3.18
CA THR A 57 -14.03 -1.70 -3.87
C THR A 57 -14.25 -2.02 -5.34
N HIS A 58 -13.23 -2.53 -6.02
CA HIS A 58 -13.29 -2.91 -7.43
C HIS A 58 -14.24 -4.11 -7.64
N ASN A 59 -14.17 -5.12 -6.78
CA ASN A 59 -15.08 -6.27 -6.80
C ASN A 59 -16.54 -5.84 -6.55
N THR A 60 -16.77 -4.89 -5.64
CA THR A 60 -18.10 -4.34 -5.37
C THR A 60 -18.65 -3.57 -6.58
N ALA A 61 -17.83 -2.70 -7.19
CA ALA A 61 -18.21 -1.95 -8.38
C ALA A 61 -18.54 -2.86 -9.58
N ILE A 62 -17.76 -3.95 -9.78
CA ILE A 62 -18.06 -4.95 -10.82
C ILE A 62 -19.39 -5.64 -10.53
N ARG A 63 -19.63 -6.05 -9.28
CA ARG A 63 -20.87 -6.74 -8.90
C ARG A 63 -22.11 -5.86 -9.11
N GLU A 64 -22.02 -4.58 -8.75
CA GLU A 64 -23.10 -3.61 -8.98
C GLU A 64 -23.36 -3.38 -10.47
N LYS A 65 -22.29 -3.21 -11.28
CA LYS A 65 -22.40 -3.08 -12.74
C LYS A 65 -23.06 -4.31 -13.36
N GLN A 66 -22.63 -5.52 -13.00
CA GLN A 66 -23.24 -6.77 -13.49
C GLN A 66 -24.70 -6.92 -13.05
N GLN A 67 -25.06 -6.45 -11.85
CA GLN A 67 -26.44 -6.49 -11.37
C GLN A 67 -27.33 -5.50 -12.11
N ASN A 68 -26.83 -4.29 -12.42
CA ASN A 68 -27.56 -3.32 -13.22
C ASN A 68 -27.72 -3.76 -14.68
N GLU A 69 -26.69 -4.35 -15.30
CA GLU A 69 -26.79 -4.92 -16.65
C GLU A 69 -27.83 -6.04 -16.72
N LYS A 70 -27.89 -6.93 -15.72
CA LYS A 70 -28.93 -7.97 -15.64
C LYS A 70 -30.34 -7.40 -15.46
N ARG A 71 -30.49 -6.32 -14.68
CA ARG A 71 -31.79 -5.66 -14.48
C ARG A 71 -32.27 -4.93 -15.75
N GLN A 72 -31.36 -4.28 -16.48
CA GLN A 72 -31.68 -3.63 -17.75
C GLN A 72 -32.02 -4.65 -18.85
N SER A 73 -31.29 -5.77 -18.94
CA SER A 73 -31.62 -6.85 -19.88
C SER A 73 -33.02 -7.43 -19.62
N ASN A 74 -33.36 -7.70 -18.35
CA ASN A 74 -34.69 -8.24 -18.00
C ASN A 74 -35.85 -7.25 -18.19
N GLN A 75 -35.58 -5.94 -18.23
CA GLN A 75 -36.59 -4.93 -18.55
C GLN A 75 -36.78 -4.77 -20.07
N GLN A 76 -35.72 -4.85 -20.87
CA GLN A 76 -35.82 -4.81 -22.33
C GLN A 76 -36.51 -6.06 -22.92
N ASP A 77 -36.31 -7.24 -22.32
CA ASP A 77 -36.98 -8.48 -22.78
C ASP A 77 -38.50 -8.51 -22.50
N LYS A 78 -39.03 -7.59 -21.67
CA LYS A 78 -40.47 -7.49 -21.39
C LYS A 78 -41.20 -6.46 -22.26
N GLU A 79 -40.48 -5.58 -22.95
CA GLU A 79 -41.07 -4.47 -23.72
C GLU A 79 -40.99 -4.68 -25.24
N ASN A 80 -40.18 -5.63 -25.73
CA ASN A 80 -40.06 -5.96 -27.16
C ASN A 80 -40.60 -7.36 -27.49
N ASN A 81 -41.92 -7.46 -27.59
CA ASN A 81 -42.57 -8.35 -28.55
C ASN A 81 -43.71 -7.54 -29.18
N PRO A 82 -43.51 -7.09 -30.43
CA PRO A 82 -43.72 -8.01 -31.54
C PRO A 82 -42.62 -7.96 -32.61
N ASP A 83 -42.64 -9.01 -33.43
CA ASP A 83 -41.99 -9.14 -34.73
C ASP A 83 -40.56 -9.68 -34.79
N LYS A 84 -40.55 -11.00 -35.02
CA LYS A 84 -39.53 -11.77 -35.72
C LYS A 84 -39.12 -11.10 -37.05
N GLU A 85 -37.89 -11.40 -37.45
CA GLU A 85 -37.26 -11.11 -38.74
C GLU A 85 -36.70 -9.70 -38.95
N LYS A 86 -35.38 -9.57 -38.76
CA LYS A 86 -34.41 -8.90 -39.67
C LYS A 86 -33.26 -8.24 -38.90
N THR A 87 -32.31 -9.00 -38.35
CA THR A 87 -30.94 -8.46 -38.17
C THR A 87 -29.90 -9.55 -37.86
N LEU A 88 -29.81 -10.58 -38.70
CA LEU A 88 -28.66 -11.49 -38.71
C LEU A 88 -27.39 -10.87 -39.35
N GLN A 89 -27.40 -9.59 -39.72
CA GLN A 89 -26.36 -8.97 -40.57
C GLN A 89 -25.37 -8.04 -39.87
N GLN A 90 -25.41 -7.84 -38.54
CA GLN A 90 -24.48 -6.90 -37.86
C GLN A 90 -23.50 -7.57 -36.87
N ARG A 91 -23.26 -8.88 -36.99
CA ARG A 91 -22.37 -9.63 -36.10
C ARG A 91 -20.88 -9.66 -36.49
N GLU A 92 -20.40 -8.81 -37.41
CA GLU A 92 -19.00 -8.86 -37.87
C GLU A 92 -18.11 -7.67 -37.47
N ASP A 93 -18.60 -6.61 -36.82
CA ASP A 93 -17.80 -5.37 -36.68
C ASP A 93 -17.26 -5.04 -35.27
N ASN A 94 -17.28 -5.95 -34.29
CA ASN A 94 -16.73 -5.65 -32.96
C ASN A 94 -15.71 -6.67 -32.46
N LYS A 95 -14.74 -7.02 -33.31
CA LYS A 95 -13.54 -7.76 -32.91
C LYS A 95 -12.50 -6.80 -32.32
N GLN A 96 -12.23 -7.01 -31.02
CA GLN A 96 -10.93 -6.88 -30.36
C GLN A 96 -10.32 -5.46 -30.22
N LYS A 97 -10.51 -4.86 -29.04
CA LYS A 97 -9.55 -3.89 -28.50
C LYS A 97 -8.58 -4.63 -27.57
N PRO A 98 -7.25 -4.57 -27.79
CA PRO A 98 -6.30 -5.20 -26.88
C PRO A 98 -6.24 -4.42 -25.55
N LEU A 99 -6.55 -5.10 -24.44
CA LEU A 99 -6.22 -4.61 -23.11
C LEU A 99 -4.72 -4.84 -22.87
N GLY A 100 -3.94 -3.79 -23.05
CA GLY A 100 -2.53 -3.79 -22.68
C GLY A 100 -2.02 -2.36 -22.58
N THR A 101 -1.93 -1.83 -21.36
CA THR A 101 -1.21 -0.59 -21.10
C THR A 101 0.28 -0.93 -21.04
N VAL A 102 1.04 -0.55 -22.08
CA VAL A 102 2.51 -0.61 -22.07
C VAL A 102 3.01 0.50 -21.15
N ILE A 103 3.79 0.15 -20.13
CA ILE A 103 4.50 1.11 -19.28
C ILE A 103 5.94 1.16 -19.77
N ASP A 104 6.32 2.28 -20.42
CA ASP A 104 7.71 2.55 -20.79
C ASP A 104 8.49 3.00 -19.55
N ILE A 105 9.40 2.14 -19.08
CA ILE A 105 10.43 2.51 -18.10
C ILE A 105 11.65 2.99 -18.88
N ARG A 106 11.93 4.30 -18.84
CA ARG A 106 13.20 4.85 -19.32
C ARG A 106 14.29 4.67 -18.25
N VAL A 107 15.39 4.05 -18.65
CA VAL A 107 16.64 3.92 -17.88
C VAL A 107 17.57 5.08 -18.25
#